data_AF-A0A090U156-F1
#
_entry.id   AF-A0A090U156-F1
#
_cell.length_a   1.000
_cell.length_b   1.000
_cell.length_c   1.000
_cell.angle_alpha   90.00
_cell.angle_beta   90.00
_cell.angle_gamma   90.00
#
_symmetry.space_group_name_H-M   'P 1'
#
loop_
_entity.id
_entity.type
_entity.pdbx_description
1 polymer ?
#
loop_
_entity_poly.entity_id
_entity_poly.type
_entity_poly.pdbx_seq_one_letter_code
_entity_poly.pdbx_strand_id
1 'polypeptide(L)'
;MEFFSLMSTSQQQIDGVEEKGAHYLLEVDNPLVVPINKKIRFLMTSDDVIHSWWVPAFAVKKDTIPGFINEAWTKIDEPGVYRGQCAELCGKAHGFMPIVVQAMAQDDYDVWLTGKKEEMALAKAEAAKALDATLSIEELLTTGEGVYASRCAVCHQANGQGLPGAFPAIAGAEVATSGPIDTHISKIVDGVAGTAMQSFANQLTDKEIAAVITYQRNAWGNNTGDVVQASDINSYKTQEAEPSSKEL
;
A
#
# COMPACT_ATOMS: atom_id res chain seq x y z
N MET A 1 -8.52 -7.34 11.88
CA MET A 1 -7.21 -7.59 11.26
C MET A 1 -7.34 -7.12 9.84
N GLU A 2 -6.46 -6.20 9.46
CA GLU A 2 -6.45 -5.53 8.17
C GLU A 2 -4.98 -5.29 7.85
N PHE A 3 -4.57 -5.57 6.62
CA PHE A 3 -3.19 -5.44 6.19
C PHE A 3 -3.14 -5.32 4.67
N PHE A 4 -2.06 -4.72 4.18
CA PHE A 4 -1.73 -4.72 2.76
C PHE A 4 -0.81 -5.90 2.43
N SER A 5 -0.98 -6.43 1.22
CA SER A 5 -0.16 -7.49 0.66
C SER A 5 0.49 -6.96 -0.61
N LEU A 6 1.80 -6.81 -0.59
CA LEU A 6 2.60 -6.30 -1.71
C LEU A 6 3.42 -7.42 -2.32
N MET A 7 3.70 -7.30 -3.62
CA MET A 7 4.60 -8.24 -4.30
C MET A 7 5.98 -8.22 -3.62
N SER A 8 6.49 -9.39 -3.24
CA SER A 8 7.78 -9.49 -2.54
C SER A 8 8.99 -9.50 -3.47
N THR A 9 8.78 -9.64 -4.78
CA THR A 9 9.85 -9.54 -5.77
C THR A 9 10.46 -8.12 -5.76
N SER A 10 11.76 -8.05 -5.50
CA SER A 10 12.49 -6.78 -5.41
C SER A 10 12.65 -6.11 -6.79
N GLN A 11 12.86 -4.80 -6.82
CA GLN A 11 13.22 -4.10 -8.06
C GLN A 11 14.56 -4.63 -8.62
N GLN A 12 15.49 -5.03 -7.76
CA GLN A 12 16.78 -5.60 -8.18
C GLN A 12 16.60 -6.95 -8.88
N GLN A 13 15.64 -7.78 -8.45
CA GLN A 13 15.28 -9.01 -9.19
C GLN A 13 14.63 -8.69 -10.54
N ILE A 14 13.82 -7.63 -10.62
CA ILE A 14 13.20 -7.17 -11.88
C ILE A 14 14.26 -6.68 -12.87
N ASP A 15 15.21 -5.89 -12.38
CA ASP A 15 16.31 -5.31 -13.17
C ASP A 15 17.40 -6.36 -13.53
N GLY A 16 17.27 -7.59 -13.02
CA GLY A 16 18.20 -8.69 -13.28
C GLY A 16 19.52 -8.59 -12.53
N VAL A 17 19.57 -7.81 -11.44
CA VAL A 17 20.71 -7.68 -10.54
C VAL A 17 20.76 -8.83 -9.55
N GLU A 18 19.60 -9.21 -9.00
CA GLU A 18 19.46 -10.33 -8.06
C GLU A 18 18.91 -11.58 -8.76
N GLU A 19 19.26 -12.77 -8.23
CA GLU A 19 18.71 -14.03 -8.74
C GLU A 19 17.20 -14.12 -8.54
N LYS A 20 16.52 -14.64 -9.56
CA LYS A 20 15.07 -14.83 -9.57
C LYS A 20 14.73 -16.15 -8.88
N GLY A 21 13.90 -16.07 -7.83
CA GLY A 21 13.41 -17.25 -7.12
C GLY A 21 12.42 -18.09 -7.94
N ALA A 22 12.08 -19.27 -7.43
CA ALA A 22 11.17 -20.22 -8.09
C ALA A 22 9.75 -19.67 -8.35
N HIS A 23 9.36 -18.63 -7.61
CA HIS A 23 8.05 -17.97 -7.69
C HIS A 23 8.20 -16.48 -8.00
N TYR A 24 9.21 -16.11 -8.80
CA TYR A 24 9.42 -14.75 -9.29
C TYR A 24 8.12 -14.12 -9.81
N LEU A 25 7.79 -12.92 -9.31
CA LEU A 25 6.55 -12.16 -9.56
C LEU A 25 5.24 -12.81 -9.06
N LEU A 26 5.32 -13.91 -8.32
CA LEU A 26 4.17 -14.69 -7.84
C LEU A 26 4.11 -14.82 -6.32
N GLU A 27 4.92 -14.01 -5.61
CA GLU A 27 5.00 -13.99 -4.14
C GLU A 27 4.61 -12.63 -3.58
N VAL A 28 4.15 -12.66 -2.34
CA VAL A 28 3.79 -11.46 -1.56
C VAL A 28 4.45 -11.49 -0.19
N ASP A 29 4.55 -10.31 0.44
CA ASP A 29 5.05 -10.16 1.80
C ASP A 29 4.07 -10.66 2.87
N ASN A 30 2.77 -10.48 2.66
CA ASN A 30 1.71 -10.84 3.59
C ASN A 30 0.62 -11.68 2.89
N PRO A 31 0.73 -13.03 2.88
CA PRO A 31 -0.28 -13.87 2.26
C PRO A 31 -1.60 -13.84 3.03
N LEU A 32 -2.72 -14.07 2.33
CA LEU A 32 -4.01 -14.30 2.97
C LEU A 32 -4.00 -15.68 3.65
N VAL A 33 -4.06 -15.71 4.98
CA VAL A 33 -4.05 -16.97 5.73
C VAL A 33 -5.48 -17.39 6.09
N VAL A 34 -5.82 -18.66 5.83
CA VAL A 34 -7.16 -19.22 6.05
C VAL A 34 -7.11 -20.65 6.61
N PRO A 35 -8.10 -21.08 7.40
CA PRO A 35 -8.19 -22.47 7.83
C PRO A 35 -8.79 -23.36 6.73
N ILE A 36 -8.28 -24.58 6.60
CA ILE A 36 -8.91 -25.63 5.78
C ILE A 36 -10.24 -26.08 6.39
N ASN A 37 -11.05 -26.79 5.60
CA ASN A 37 -12.31 -27.39 6.00
C ASN A 37 -13.39 -26.40 6.51
N LYS A 38 -13.22 -25.11 6.21
CA LYS A 38 -14.21 -24.06 6.47
C LYS A 38 -14.73 -23.47 5.17
N LYS A 39 -15.98 -23.03 5.18
CA LYS A 39 -16.52 -22.18 4.12
C LYS A 39 -16.00 -20.77 4.33
N ILE A 40 -15.22 -20.29 3.37
CA ILE A 40 -14.63 -18.95 3.39
C ILE A 40 -15.43 -18.11 2.40
N ARG A 41 -15.99 -16.98 2.87
CA ARG A 41 -16.64 -15.98 2.00
C ARG A 41 -15.66 -14.84 1.76
N PHE A 42 -15.39 -14.58 0.49
CA PHE A 42 -14.63 -13.41 0.04
C PHE A 42 -15.60 -12.29 -0.31
N LEU A 43 -15.32 -11.09 0.20
CA LEU A 43 -15.96 -9.85 -0.21
C LEU A 43 -14.91 -9.00 -0.90
N MET A 44 -15.20 -8.55 -2.12
CA MET A 44 -14.21 -8.03 -3.06
C MET A 44 -14.72 -6.73 -3.67
N THR A 45 -13.93 -5.68 -3.55
CA THR A 45 -14.11 -4.36 -4.18
C THR A 45 -12.73 -3.84 -4.61
N SER A 46 -12.69 -2.71 -5.31
CA SER A 46 -11.46 -2.00 -5.64
C SER A 46 -11.53 -0.55 -5.15
N ASP A 47 -10.38 0.03 -4.85
CA ASP A 47 -10.22 1.43 -4.45
C ASP A 47 -9.85 2.34 -5.63
N ASP A 48 -9.48 1.79 -6.80
CA ASP A 48 -8.98 2.56 -7.94
C ASP A 48 -9.71 2.22 -9.27
N VAL A 49 -9.22 1.24 -10.02
CA VAL A 49 -9.74 0.75 -11.29
C VAL A 49 -10.31 -0.65 -11.11
N ILE A 50 -10.83 -1.24 -12.19
CA ILE A 50 -11.31 -2.62 -12.12
C ILE A 50 -10.10 -3.57 -12.07
N HIS A 51 -10.13 -4.52 -11.14
CA HIS A 51 -9.24 -5.69 -11.13
C HIS A 51 -10.08 -6.97 -11.14
N SER A 52 -9.42 -8.13 -11.13
CA SER A 52 -10.12 -9.42 -10.97
C SER A 52 -9.31 -10.36 -10.11
N TRP A 53 -9.87 -10.75 -8.97
CA TRP A 53 -9.23 -11.65 -8.03
C TRP A 53 -9.41 -13.08 -8.54
N TRP A 54 -8.30 -13.71 -8.96
CA TRP A 54 -8.32 -15.07 -9.50
C TRP A 54 -7.34 -15.98 -8.79
N VAL A 55 -7.86 -17.00 -8.10
CA VAL A 55 -7.07 -18.13 -7.58
C VAL A 55 -7.53 -19.40 -8.30
N PRO A 56 -6.79 -19.87 -9.34
CA PRO A 56 -7.22 -20.99 -10.18
C PRO A 56 -7.53 -22.27 -9.39
N ALA A 57 -6.75 -22.58 -8.36
CA ALA A 57 -6.94 -23.75 -7.52
C ALA A 57 -8.29 -23.76 -6.77
N PHE A 58 -8.90 -22.60 -6.58
CA PHE A 58 -10.21 -22.48 -5.96
C PHE A 58 -11.35 -22.42 -6.98
N ALA A 59 -11.03 -22.38 -8.29
CA ALA A 59 -11.96 -22.05 -9.36
C ALA A 59 -12.73 -20.72 -9.13
N VAL A 60 -12.16 -19.82 -8.32
CA VAL A 60 -12.74 -18.51 -8.01
C VAL A 60 -12.02 -17.45 -8.84
N LYS A 61 -12.75 -16.87 -9.79
CA LYS A 61 -12.39 -15.62 -10.48
C LYS A 61 -13.54 -14.63 -10.29
N LYS A 62 -13.28 -13.48 -9.68
CA LYS A 62 -14.32 -12.47 -9.48
C LYS A 62 -13.74 -11.07 -9.58
N ASP A 63 -14.43 -10.22 -10.33
CA ASP A 63 -14.00 -8.84 -10.57
C ASP A 63 -14.16 -8.00 -9.29
N THR A 64 -13.20 -7.16 -9.01
CA THR A 64 -13.20 -6.16 -7.94
C THR A 64 -13.46 -4.81 -8.59
N ILE A 65 -14.66 -4.26 -8.38
CA ILE A 65 -15.15 -3.08 -9.10
C ILE A 65 -15.32 -1.93 -8.10
N PRO A 66 -14.75 -0.74 -8.35
CA PRO A 66 -14.97 0.41 -7.48
C PRO A 66 -16.46 0.71 -7.28
N GLY A 67 -16.87 0.85 -6.02
CA GLY A 67 -18.27 1.12 -5.64
C GLY A 67 -19.20 -0.10 -5.61
N PHE A 68 -18.71 -1.32 -5.88
CA PHE A 68 -19.50 -2.55 -5.80
C PHE A 68 -18.78 -3.62 -4.99
N ILE A 69 -19.51 -4.21 -4.04
CA ILE A 69 -19.03 -5.40 -3.31
C ILE A 69 -19.49 -6.64 -4.06
N ASN A 70 -18.54 -7.33 -4.68
CA ASN A 70 -18.74 -8.66 -5.23
C ASN A 70 -18.43 -9.72 -4.17
N GLU A 71 -19.15 -10.85 -4.22
CA GLU A 71 -18.89 -11.98 -3.33
C GLU A 71 -18.55 -13.25 -4.11
N ALA A 72 -17.73 -14.09 -3.48
CA ALA A 72 -17.51 -15.48 -3.85
C ALA A 72 -17.26 -16.30 -2.58
N TRP A 73 -17.30 -17.63 -2.68
CA TRP A 73 -16.92 -18.50 -1.58
C TRP A 73 -16.10 -19.67 -2.07
N THR A 74 -15.28 -20.21 -1.17
CA THR A 74 -14.55 -21.46 -1.39
C THR A 74 -14.55 -22.31 -0.12
N LYS A 75 -14.22 -23.59 -0.28
CA LYS A 75 -13.84 -24.49 0.80
C LYS A 75 -12.53 -25.15 0.36
N ILE A 76 -11.49 -25.02 1.18
CA ILE A 76 -10.17 -25.58 0.91
C ILE A 76 -10.04 -26.85 1.74
N ASP A 77 -9.75 -27.98 1.11
CA ASP A 77 -9.73 -29.27 1.80
C ASP A 77 -8.32 -29.66 2.29
N GLU A 78 -7.27 -29.22 1.60
CA GLU A 78 -5.87 -29.58 1.89
C GLU A 78 -5.05 -28.35 2.34
N PRO A 79 -4.13 -28.50 3.30
CA PRO A 79 -3.15 -27.46 3.61
C PRO A 79 -2.24 -27.17 2.41
N GLY A 80 -1.82 -25.91 2.26
CA GLY A 80 -0.88 -25.54 1.22
C GLY A 80 -0.82 -24.06 0.93
N VAL A 81 0.05 -23.69 -0.02
CA VAL A 81 0.16 -22.34 -0.56
C VAL A 81 -0.43 -22.32 -1.96
N TYR A 82 -1.49 -21.53 -2.13
CA TYR A 82 -2.23 -21.38 -3.37
C TYR A 82 -1.93 -20.01 -3.96
N ARG A 83 -1.52 -19.98 -5.22
CA ARG A 83 -1.17 -18.75 -5.93
C ARG A 83 -2.25 -18.39 -6.93
N GLY A 84 -2.48 -17.09 -7.05
CA GLY A 84 -3.38 -16.44 -7.98
C GLY A 84 -2.77 -15.17 -8.52
N GLN A 85 -3.47 -14.50 -9.41
CA GLN A 85 -3.06 -13.21 -9.98
C GLN A 85 -4.28 -12.37 -10.34
N CYS A 86 -4.06 -11.07 -10.55
CA CYS A 86 -5.05 -10.24 -11.21
C CYS A 86 -5.37 -10.78 -12.62
N ALA A 87 -6.66 -10.86 -12.97
CA ALA A 87 -7.14 -11.37 -14.25
C ALA A 87 -7.93 -10.33 -15.08
N GLU A 88 -7.80 -9.04 -14.75
CA GLU A 88 -8.37 -7.90 -15.49
C GLU A 88 -7.30 -6.84 -15.71
N LEU A 89 -7.15 -6.33 -16.94
CA LEU A 89 -6.08 -5.40 -17.29
C LEU A 89 -6.24 -4.08 -16.53
N CYS A 90 -5.46 -3.93 -15.46
CA CYS A 90 -5.58 -2.82 -14.50
C CYS A 90 -4.48 -1.76 -14.61
N GLY A 91 -3.54 -1.90 -15.55
CA GLY A 91 -2.50 -0.91 -15.80
C GLY A 91 -1.15 -1.51 -16.18
N LYS A 92 -0.09 -0.69 -16.14
CA LYS A 92 1.26 -1.06 -16.56
C LYS A 92 1.81 -2.28 -15.82
N ALA A 93 1.52 -2.39 -14.53
CA ALA A 93 2.00 -3.47 -13.66
C ALA A 93 0.99 -4.61 -13.52
N HIS A 94 -0.03 -4.71 -14.38
CA HIS A 94 -1.10 -5.71 -14.29
C HIS A 94 -0.57 -7.15 -14.10
N GLY A 95 0.48 -7.53 -14.84
CA GLY A 95 1.07 -8.87 -14.74
C GLY A 95 1.85 -9.14 -13.45
N PHE A 96 2.09 -8.12 -12.62
CA PHE A 96 2.90 -8.17 -11.39
C PHE A 96 2.02 -7.96 -10.14
N MET A 97 0.78 -8.43 -10.20
CA MET A 97 -0.19 -8.32 -9.11
C MET A 97 -0.59 -9.73 -8.60
N PRO A 98 0.30 -10.39 -7.84
CA PRO A 98 0.08 -11.74 -7.36
C PRO A 98 -0.84 -11.78 -6.14
N ILE A 99 -1.49 -12.93 -5.99
CA ILE A 99 -2.29 -13.31 -4.83
C ILE A 99 -1.66 -14.56 -4.25
N VAL A 100 -1.41 -14.59 -2.94
CA VAL A 100 -0.99 -15.80 -2.25
C VAL A 100 -1.95 -16.08 -1.10
N VAL A 101 -2.47 -17.30 -1.07
CA VAL A 101 -3.35 -17.79 -0.01
C VAL A 101 -2.65 -18.97 0.68
N GLN A 102 -2.42 -18.86 1.98
CA GLN A 102 -1.89 -19.94 2.79
C GLN A 102 -3.03 -20.61 3.55
N ALA A 103 -3.34 -21.86 3.18
CA ALA A 103 -4.30 -22.67 3.90
C ALA A 103 -3.59 -23.60 4.89
N MET A 104 -4.08 -23.65 6.12
CA MET A 104 -3.49 -24.47 7.19
C MET A 104 -4.57 -25.13 8.05
N ALA A 105 -4.16 -26.07 8.91
CA ALA A 105 -5.07 -26.69 9.87
C ALA A 105 -5.66 -25.63 10.82
N GLN A 106 -6.83 -25.93 11.40
CA GLN A 106 -7.53 -24.99 12.28
C GLN A 106 -6.65 -24.56 13.48
N ASP A 107 -5.96 -25.52 14.11
CA ASP A 107 -5.12 -25.24 15.27
C ASP A 107 -3.94 -24.32 14.92
N ASP A 108 -3.30 -24.55 13.77
CA ASP A 108 -2.22 -23.69 13.26
C ASP A 108 -2.75 -22.28 12.91
N TYR A 109 -3.94 -22.21 12.31
CA TYR A 109 -4.60 -20.94 12.00
C TYR A 109 -4.89 -20.14 13.27
N ASP A 110 -5.35 -20.78 14.34
CA ASP A 110 -5.66 -20.10 15.60
C ASP A 110 -4.41 -19.56 16.29
N VAL A 111 -3.29 -20.30 16.23
CA VAL A 111 -1.97 -19.84 16.68
C VAL A 111 -1.51 -18.64 15.85
N TRP A 112 -1.55 -18.75 14.52
CA TRP A 112 -1.20 -17.65 13.62
C TRP A 112 -2.05 -16.41 13.86
N LEU A 113 -3.38 -16.58 13.99
CA LEU A 113 -4.32 -15.48 14.19
C LEU A 113 -4.05 -14.74 15.50
N THR A 114 -3.67 -15.46 16.55
CA THR A 114 -3.32 -14.87 17.85
C THR A 114 -2.03 -14.08 17.73
N GLY A 115 -0.96 -14.67 17.20
CA GLY A 115 0.32 -13.99 17.02
C GLY A 115 0.21 -12.76 16.12
N LYS A 116 -0.53 -12.84 15.01
CA LYS A 116 -0.72 -11.71 14.10
C LYS A 116 -1.53 -10.58 14.74
N LYS A 117 -2.50 -10.88 15.61
CA LYS A 117 -3.21 -9.86 16.40
C LYS A 117 -2.28 -9.14 17.37
N GLU A 118 -1.39 -9.87 18.03
CA GLU A 118 -0.40 -9.29 18.94
C GLU A 118 0.61 -8.40 18.20
N GLU A 119 1.15 -8.88 17.07
CA GLU A 119 2.02 -8.11 16.19
C GLU A 119 1.36 -6.79 15.75
N MET A 120 0.11 -6.85 15.27
CA MET A 120 -0.63 -5.65 14.88
C MET A 120 -0.92 -4.71 16.05
N ALA A 121 -1.18 -5.24 17.24
CA ALA A 121 -1.40 -4.41 18.42
C ALA A 121 -0.11 -3.66 18.83
N LEU A 122 1.05 -4.32 18.73
CA LEU A 122 2.35 -3.70 18.95
C LEU A 122 2.64 -2.62 17.90
N ALA A 123 2.43 -2.92 16.62
CA ALA A 123 2.61 -1.96 15.54
C ALA A 123 1.71 -0.72 15.72
N LYS A 124 0.45 -0.93 16.11
CA LYS A 124 -0.47 0.18 16.42
C LYS A 124 0.01 1.01 17.61
N ALA A 125 0.52 0.37 18.67
CA ALA A 125 1.06 1.07 19.82
C ALA A 125 2.33 1.87 19.48
N GLU A 126 3.18 1.35 18.60
CA GLU A 126 4.36 2.06 18.10
C GLU A 126 3.95 3.25 17.22
N ALA A 127 2.99 3.07 16.30
CA ALA A 127 2.46 4.15 15.49
C ALA A 127 1.86 5.28 16.37
N ALA A 128 1.15 4.92 17.44
CA ALA A 128 0.63 5.90 18.40
C ALA A 128 1.75 6.69 19.09
N LYS A 129 2.84 6.03 19.52
CA LYS A 129 4.01 6.72 20.10
C LYS A 129 4.70 7.64 19.09
N ALA A 130 4.69 7.27 17.80
CA ALA A 130 5.27 8.10 16.75
C ALA A 130 4.52 9.43 16.56
N LEU A 131 3.24 9.51 16.93
CA LEU A 131 2.47 10.76 16.88
C LEU A 131 2.98 11.81 17.88
N ASP A 132 3.51 11.37 19.02
CA ASP A 132 4.05 12.26 20.06
C ASP A 132 5.54 12.57 19.85
N ALA A 133 6.20 11.90 18.91
CA ALA A 133 7.62 12.06 18.64
C ALA A 133 7.86 13.16 17.59
N THR A 134 8.80 14.06 17.87
CA THR A 134 9.35 14.97 16.87
C THR A 134 10.62 14.35 16.29
N LEU A 135 10.58 13.95 15.03
CA LEU A 135 11.73 13.37 14.33
C LEU A 135 12.59 14.46 13.70
N SER A 136 13.90 14.23 13.66
CA SER A 136 14.82 15.12 12.95
C SER A 136 14.63 15.03 11.43
N ILE A 137 15.01 16.09 10.72
CA ILE A 137 14.97 16.07 9.25
C ILE A 137 15.85 14.96 8.68
N GLU A 138 17.01 14.67 9.27
CA GLU A 138 17.91 13.60 8.81
C GLU A 138 17.26 12.21 8.87
N GLU A 139 16.57 11.91 9.98
CA GLU A 139 15.83 10.65 10.15
C GLU A 139 14.67 10.54 9.16
N LEU A 140 13.95 11.65 8.93
CA LEU A 140 12.84 11.71 7.99
C LEU A 140 13.30 11.60 6.53
N LEU A 141 14.44 12.20 6.17
CA LEU A 141 15.03 12.08 4.84
C LEU A 141 15.47 10.63 4.58
N THR A 142 16.15 10.01 5.53
CA THR A 142 16.59 8.62 5.41
C THR A 142 15.41 7.66 5.26
N THR A 143 14.40 7.80 6.13
CA THR A 143 13.18 6.98 6.06
C THR A 143 12.40 7.25 4.77
N GLY A 144 12.27 8.52 4.42
CA GLY A 144 11.51 8.98 3.26
C GLY A 144 12.11 8.57 1.92
N GLU A 145 13.44 8.53 1.82
CA GLU A 145 14.14 8.00 0.64
C GLU A 145 13.80 6.52 0.40
N GLY A 146 13.83 5.71 1.46
CA GLY A 146 13.47 4.29 1.39
C GLY A 146 12.02 4.07 0.99
N VAL A 147 11.09 4.84 1.58
CA VAL A 147 9.67 4.81 1.19
C VAL A 147 9.51 5.26 -0.27
N TYR A 148 10.19 6.33 -0.69
CA TYR A 148 10.13 6.83 -2.05
C TYR A 148 10.58 5.80 -3.07
N ALA A 149 11.75 5.19 -2.85
CA ALA A 149 12.31 4.19 -3.74
C ALA A 149 11.39 2.96 -3.88
N SER A 150 10.76 2.55 -2.77
CA SER A 150 9.94 1.33 -2.72
C SER A 150 8.47 1.52 -3.12
N ARG A 151 7.94 2.74 -3.11
CA ARG A 151 6.51 3.01 -3.35
C ARG A 151 6.24 4.02 -4.45
N CYS A 152 7.06 5.06 -4.56
CA CYS A 152 6.75 6.22 -5.40
C CYS A 152 7.52 6.19 -6.73
N ALA A 153 8.75 5.70 -6.72
CA ALA A 153 9.67 5.76 -7.86
C ALA A 153 9.19 4.96 -9.09
N VAL A 154 8.33 3.95 -8.90
CA VAL A 154 7.76 3.16 -10.01
C VAL A 154 6.98 4.02 -11.02
N CYS A 155 6.32 5.08 -10.53
CA CYS A 155 5.59 6.03 -11.36
C CYS A 155 6.38 7.34 -11.53
N HIS A 156 6.90 7.90 -10.44
CA HIS A 156 7.55 9.21 -10.43
C HIS A 156 9.04 9.20 -10.81
N GLN A 157 9.60 8.02 -11.14
CA GLN A 157 11.01 7.77 -11.43
C GLN A 157 11.92 8.02 -10.22
N ALA A 158 13.09 7.38 -10.19
CA ALA A 158 14.06 7.54 -9.10
C ALA A 158 14.54 9.01 -8.93
N ASN A 159 14.55 9.77 -10.03
CA ASN A 159 14.94 11.18 -10.05
C ASN A 159 13.77 12.17 -9.88
N GLY A 160 12.56 11.69 -9.57
CA GLY A 160 11.38 12.52 -9.36
C GLY A 160 10.86 13.23 -10.61
N GLN A 161 11.33 12.91 -11.82
CA GLN A 161 10.91 13.59 -13.05
C GLN A 161 9.59 13.05 -13.64
N GLY A 162 9.11 11.90 -13.15
CA GLY A 162 7.95 11.23 -13.70
C GLY A 162 8.11 10.87 -15.18
N LEU A 163 6.99 10.79 -15.90
CA LEU A 163 6.93 10.56 -17.33
C LEU A 163 5.93 11.55 -17.95
N PRO A 164 6.37 12.53 -18.75
CA PRO A 164 5.49 13.53 -19.34
C PRO A 164 4.27 12.93 -20.03
N GLY A 165 3.08 13.44 -19.70
CA GLY A 165 1.80 12.97 -20.23
C GLY A 165 1.22 11.73 -19.54
N ALA A 166 1.93 11.10 -18.59
CA ALA A 166 1.45 9.93 -17.84
C ALA A 166 1.59 10.09 -16.32
N PHE A 167 2.79 10.42 -15.84
CA PHE A 167 3.08 10.58 -14.41
C PHE A 167 3.77 11.94 -14.19
N PRO A 168 3.23 12.82 -13.34
CA PRO A 168 3.81 14.15 -13.15
C PRO A 168 5.16 14.08 -12.43
N ALA A 169 5.99 15.10 -12.67
CA ALA A 169 7.20 15.32 -11.88
C ALA A 169 6.85 15.72 -10.44
N ILE A 170 7.69 15.30 -9.50
CA ILE A 170 7.75 15.80 -8.12
C ILE A 170 8.94 16.77 -7.98
N ALA A 171 10.05 16.48 -8.65
CA ALA A 171 11.20 17.37 -8.71
C ALA A 171 10.79 18.71 -9.36
N GLY A 172 10.98 19.81 -8.65
CA GLY A 172 10.62 21.17 -9.07
C GLY A 172 9.11 21.45 -9.15
N ALA A 173 8.25 20.50 -8.77
CA ALA A 173 6.81 20.71 -8.82
C ALA A 173 6.36 21.65 -7.70
N GLU A 174 5.34 22.48 -7.98
CA GLU A 174 4.80 23.42 -6.99
C GLU A 174 4.39 22.72 -5.69
N VAL A 175 3.72 21.57 -5.78
CA VAL A 175 3.29 20.76 -4.62
C VAL A 175 4.45 20.33 -3.71
N ALA A 176 5.65 20.18 -4.27
CA ALA A 176 6.85 19.76 -3.55
C ALA A 176 7.84 20.89 -3.27
N THR A 177 7.49 22.14 -3.59
CA THR A 177 8.37 23.31 -3.42
C THR A 177 7.65 24.44 -2.69
N SER A 178 6.90 25.28 -3.41
CA SER A 178 6.25 26.49 -2.87
C SER A 178 4.80 26.28 -2.43
N GLY A 179 4.19 25.15 -2.78
CA GLY A 179 2.80 24.84 -2.46
C GLY A 179 2.59 24.48 -0.99
N PRO A 180 1.36 24.64 -0.46
CA PRO A 180 1.03 24.28 0.91
C PRO A 180 1.31 22.80 1.23
N ILE A 181 1.82 22.53 2.43
CA ILE A 181 2.12 21.17 2.88
C ILE A 181 0.85 20.31 2.89
N ASP A 182 -0.28 20.83 3.35
CA ASP A 182 -1.56 20.11 3.37
C ASP A 182 -1.99 19.62 1.99
N THR A 183 -1.72 20.42 0.94
CA THR A 183 -1.96 19.99 -0.44
C THR A 183 -1.10 18.77 -0.77
N HIS A 184 0.17 18.74 -0.34
CA HIS A 184 1.05 17.59 -0.58
C HIS A 184 0.60 16.36 0.23
N ILE A 185 0.18 16.57 1.49
CA ILE A 185 -0.41 15.53 2.34
C ILE A 185 -1.62 14.90 1.63
N SER A 186 -2.56 15.71 1.14
CA SER A 186 -3.77 15.20 0.44
C SER A 186 -3.43 14.29 -0.74
N LYS A 187 -2.39 14.60 -1.54
CA LYS A 187 -2.03 13.79 -2.71
C LYS A 187 -1.54 12.40 -2.36
N ILE A 188 -0.96 12.22 -1.17
CA ILE A 188 -0.47 10.92 -0.71
C ILE A 188 -1.53 10.21 0.13
N VAL A 189 -2.19 10.92 1.04
CA VAL A 189 -3.22 10.34 1.90
C VAL A 189 -4.42 9.92 1.07
N ASP A 190 -4.94 10.77 0.19
CA ASP A 190 -6.20 10.50 -0.53
C ASP A 190 -5.98 9.95 -1.93
N GLY A 191 -4.75 10.06 -2.45
CA GLY A 191 -4.45 9.85 -3.85
C GLY A 191 -4.97 11.00 -4.72
N VAL A 192 -5.13 10.74 -6.02
CA VAL A 192 -5.64 11.74 -6.97
C VAL A 192 -6.73 11.12 -7.84
N ALA A 193 -7.97 11.50 -7.56
CA ALA A 193 -9.15 11.03 -8.28
C ALA A 193 -9.02 11.21 -9.81
N GLY A 194 -9.44 10.20 -10.56
CA GLY A 194 -9.36 10.19 -12.03
C GLY A 194 -7.95 9.92 -12.59
N THR A 195 -6.99 9.54 -11.75
CA THR A 195 -5.63 9.15 -12.15
C THR A 195 -5.25 7.79 -11.58
N ALA A 196 -4.06 7.29 -11.92
CA ALA A 196 -3.50 6.07 -11.33
C ALA A 196 -2.85 6.28 -9.95
N MET A 197 -2.84 7.51 -9.40
CA MET A 197 -2.30 7.79 -8.08
C MET A 197 -3.32 7.38 -7.01
N GLN A 198 -3.21 6.15 -6.52
CA GLN A 198 -4.01 5.59 -5.44
C GLN A 198 -3.72 6.25 -4.08
N SER A 199 -4.64 6.07 -3.13
CA SER A 199 -4.47 6.45 -1.73
C SER A 199 -3.39 5.58 -1.05
N PHE A 200 -2.54 6.20 -0.25
CA PHE A 200 -1.56 5.52 0.61
C PHE A 200 -1.94 5.54 2.10
N ALA A 201 -3.11 6.10 2.46
CA ALA A 201 -3.53 6.25 3.86
C ALA A 201 -3.53 4.94 4.66
N ASN A 202 -3.86 3.83 4.00
CA ASN A 202 -3.92 2.51 4.60
C ASN A 202 -2.69 1.63 4.26
N GLN A 203 -1.82 2.10 3.35
CA GLN A 203 -0.63 1.37 2.88
C GLN A 203 0.63 1.74 3.67
N LEU A 204 0.69 2.98 4.16
CA LEU A 204 1.82 3.55 4.87
C LEU A 204 1.38 4.08 6.24
N THR A 205 2.27 3.97 7.22
CA THR A 205 2.08 4.61 8.52
C THR A 205 2.16 6.13 8.40
N ASP A 206 1.56 6.85 9.35
CA ASP A 206 1.62 8.32 9.39
C ASP A 206 3.07 8.83 9.40
N LYS A 207 3.98 8.11 10.07
CA LYS A 207 5.43 8.37 10.07
C LYS A 207 6.05 8.22 8.67
N GLU A 208 5.71 7.16 7.95
CA GLU A 208 6.25 6.93 6.59
C GLU A 208 5.72 7.96 5.59
N ILE A 209 4.44 8.34 5.69
CA ILE A 209 3.86 9.41 4.86
C ILE A 209 4.56 10.74 5.14
N ALA A 210 4.72 11.09 6.43
CA ALA A 210 5.43 12.29 6.84
C ALA A 210 6.89 12.31 6.32
N ALA A 211 7.59 11.18 6.45
CA ALA A 211 8.96 11.02 5.98
C ALA A 211 9.07 11.17 4.45
N VAL A 212 8.20 10.52 3.67
CA VAL A 212 8.29 10.59 2.21
C VAL A 212 7.95 11.99 1.68
N ILE A 213 7.00 12.71 2.30
CA ILE A 213 6.71 14.10 1.95
C ILE A 213 7.93 14.99 2.26
N THR A 214 8.50 14.83 3.46
CA THR A 214 9.71 15.55 3.86
C THR A 214 10.85 15.30 2.87
N TYR A 215 11.08 14.05 2.47
CA TYR A 215 12.06 13.69 1.45
C TYR A 215 11.75 14.34 0.10
N GLN A 216 10.52 14.21 -0.42
CA GLN A 216 10.12 14.78 -1.71
C GLN A 216 10.26 16.31 -1.76
N ARG A 217 10.03 17.01 -0.64
CA ARG A 217 10.18 18.47 -0.55
C ARG A 217 11.64 18.95 -0.38
N ASN A 218 12.58 18.04 -0.15
CA ASN A 218 13.99 18.37 0.06
C ASN A 218 14.95 17.67 -0.94
N ALA A 219 14.47 16.67 -1.67
CA ALA A 219 15.21 15.98 -2.71
C ALA A 219 15.23 16.75 -4.04
N TRP A 220 16.13 16.34 -4.95
CA TRP A 220 16.23 16.83 -6.34
C TRP A 220 16.35 18.36 -6.49
N GLY A 221 16.90 19.04 -5.48
CA GLY A 221 17.07 20.48 -5.50
C GLY A 221 15.85 21.27 -5.01
N ASN A 222 14.78 20.61 -4.55
CA ASN A 222 13.61 21.28 -3.98
C ASN A 222 13.97 22.07 -2.72
N ASN A 223 14.84 21.51 -1.85
CA ASN A 223 15.54 22.19 -0.74
C ASN A 223 14.68 23.16 0.09
N THR A 224 13.41 22.83 0.33
CA THR A 224 12.48 23.72 1.04
C THR A 224 12.84 23.91 2.50
N GLY A 225 13.52 22.93 3.11
CA GLY A 225 13.74 22.85 4.55
C GLY A 225 12.48 22.41 5.31
N ASP A 226 11.38 22.12 4.61
CA ASP A 226 10.13 21.71 5.24
C ASP A 226 10.25 20.34 5.87
N VAL A 227 9.58 20.18 7.02
CA VAL A 227 9.52 18.95 7.80
C VAL A 227 8.07 18.65 8.10
N VAL A 228 7.63 17.45 7.79
CA VAL A 228 6.31 16.92 8.13
C VAL A 228 6.48 15.86 9.20
N GLN A 229 5.63 15.89 10.22
CA GLN A 229 5.61 14.93 11.32
C GLN A 229 4.39 14.00 11.22
N ALA A 230 4.46 12.86 11.91
CA ALA A 230 3.35 11.91 11.92
C ALA A 230 2.06 12.53 12.48
N SER A 231 2.19 13.46 13.44
CA SER A 231 1.07 14.25 13.99
C SER A 231 0.33 15.07 12.93
N ASP A 232 1.03 15.59 11.92
CA ASP A 232 0.42 16.42 10.87
C ASP A 232 -0.46 15.54 9.97
N ILE A 233 0.05 14.35 9.61
CA ILE A 233 -0.71 13.37 8.83
C ILE A 233 -1.94 12.89 9.59
N ASN A 234 -1.77 12.61 10.88
CA ASN A 234 -2.87 12.18 11.74
C ASN A 234 -3.95 13.27 11.89
N SER A 235 -3.52 14.52 12.06
CA SER A 235 -4.41 15.68 12.12
C SER A 235 -5.21 15.85 10.82
N TYR A 236 -4.56 15.68 9.67
CA TYR A 236 -5.24 15.71 8.38
C TYR A 236 -6.32 14.62 8.27
N LYS A 237 -5.95 13.36 8.54
CA LYS A 237 -6.86 12.20 8.46
C LYS A 237 -8.06 12.32 9.41
N THR A 238 -7.86 12.91 10.58
CA THR A 238 -8.93 13.05 11.60
C THR A 238 -9.84 14.25 11.35
N GLN A 239 -9.34 15.33 10.74
CA GLN A 239 -10.16 16.48 10.35
C GLN A 239 -11.18 16.14 9.25
N GLU A 240 -10.83 15.28 8.30
CA GLU A 240 -11.78 14.80 7.28
C GLU A 240 -12.80 13.78 7.82
N ALA A 241 -12.48 13.09 8.92
CA ALA A 241 -13.36 12.09 9.53
C ALA A 241 -14.54 12.70 10.32
N GLU A 242 -14.52 14.00 10.61
CA GLU A 242 -15.69 14.70 11.15
C GLU A 242 -16.63 15.10 10.01
N PRO A 243 -17.86 14.53 9.91
CA PRO A 243 -18.81 14.99 8.92
C PRO A 243 -19.17 16.45 9.21
N SER A 244 -19.04 17.31 8.21
CA SER A 244 -19.42 18.72 8.24
C SER A 244 -20.80 18.91 8.89
N SER A 245 -20.82 19.19 10.20
CA SER A 245 -22.01 19.64 10.91
C SER A 245 -22.19 21.13 10.61
N LYS A 246 -22.64 21.42 9.39
CA LYS A 246 -23.09 22.70 8.80
C LYS A 246 -23.23 22.33 7.31
N GLU A 247 -24.40 22.29 6.69
CA GLU A 247 -25.49 23.26 6.65
C GLU A 247 -26.84 22.54 6.51
N LEU A 248 -27.84 23.03 7.26
CA LEU A 248 -29.28 22.84 7.02
C LEU A 248 -29.83 24.14 6.44
#